data_AF-A0A7U9Q0L6-F1
#
_entry.id   AF-A0A7U9Q0L6-F1
#
_cell.length_a   1.000
_cell.length_b   1.000
_cell.length_c   1.000
_cell.angle_alpha   90.00
_cell.angle_beta   90.00
_cell.angle_gamma   90.00
#
_symmetry.space_group_name_H-M   'P 1'
#
loop_
_entity.id
_entity.type
_entity.pdbx_description
1 polymer ?
#
loop_
_entity_poly.entity_id
_entity_poly.type
_entity_poly.pdbx_seq_one_letter_code
_entity_poly.pdbx_strand_id
1 'polypeptide(L)'
;MIEDGDPALPYALAVPYVAFAQPDTQVGAAGTRELAEAARQLAEDGSVDVVAERIRDGYTAVAVAEEDGVALCAGQHQPVGAVSEIVGVGTLPSARRRGLGLAVTAALVADARERGVRTVFLAANNDDVARIYERLGFRRIATALIAEPVEAAGAGETGEAAEAVEPAE
;
A
#
# COMPACT_ATOMS: atom_id res chain seq x y z
N MET A 1 12.83 -8.48 -7.48
CA MET A 1 11.41 -8.79 -7.72
C MET A 1 11.14 -10.14 -7.09
N ILE A 2 9.95 -10.35 -6.54
CA ILE A 2 9.53 -11.60 -5.91
C ILE A 2 8.84 -12.49 -6.97
N GLU A 3 9.14 -13.79 -6.94
CA GLU A 3 8.50 -14.82 -7.77
C GLU A 3 7.35 -15.51 -7.01
N ASP A 4 6.45 -16.23 -7.70
CA ASP A 4 5.22 -16.79 -7.11
C ASP A 4 5.47 -17.88 -6.06
N GLY A 5 6.63 -18.55 -6.10
CA GLY A 5 7.03 -19.56 -5.11
C GLY A 5 8.09 -19.09 -4.11
N ASP A 6 8.42 -17.80 -4.09
CA ASP A 6 9.49 -17.27 -3.25
C ASP A 6 9.09 -17.31 -1.76
N PRO A 7 9.90 -17.91 -0.86
CA PRO A 7 9.62 -17.93 0.57
C PRO A 7 9.56 -16.52 1.21
N ALA A 8 10.09 -15.49 0.55
CA ALA A 8 9.98 -14.10 0.99
C ALA A 8 8.62 -13.46 0.68
N LEU A 9 7.78 -14.08 -0.17
CA LEU A 9 6.49 -13.51 -0.57
C LEU A 9 5.57 -13.17 0.62
N PRO A 10 5.32 -14.04 1.61
CA PRO A 10 4.50 -13.69 2.77
C PRO A 10 5.00 -12.44 3.52
N TYR A 11 6.31 -12.31 3.66
CA TYR A 11 6.93 -11.17 4.33
C TYR A 11 6.82 -9.89 3.49
N ALA A 12 7.06 -9.96 2.19
CA ALA A 12 6.87 -8.83 1.29
C ALA A 12 5.41 -8.33 1.30
N LEU A 13 4.43 -9.24 1.34
CA LEU A 13 3.02 -8.89 1.44
C LEU A 13 2.63 -8.33 2.80
N ALA A 14 3.30 -8.76 3.89
CA ALA A 14 3.02 -8.29 5.24
C ALA A 14 3.57 -6.89 5.54
N VAL A 15 4.69 -6.49 4.92
CA VAL A 15 5.32 -5.18 5.19
C VAL A 15 4.35 -3.99 5.10
N PRO A 16 3.50 -3.86 4.05
CA PRO A 16 2.56 -2.75 3.96
C PRO A 16 1.50 -2.73 5.07
N TYR A 17 1.01 -3.89 5.53
CA TYR A 17 0.06 -3.97 6.65
C TYR A 17 0.68 -3.43 7.94
N VAL A 18 1.92 -3.84 8.25
CA VAL A 18 2.64 -3.33 9.43
C VAL A 18 2.94 -1.84 9.29
N ALA A 19 3.34 -1.40 8.09
CA ALA A 19 3.65 0.00 7.82
C ALA A 19 2.42 0.91 7.96
N PHE A 20 1.24 0.46 7.52
CA PHE A 20 0.01 1.26 7.52
C PHE A 20 -0.78 1.20 8.83
N ALA A 21 -0.50 0.21 9.70
CA ALA A 21 -1.00 0.22 11.07
C ALA A 21 -0.49 1.43 11.90
N GLN A 22 0.56 2.11 11.42
CA GLN A 22 1.05 3.38 11.95
C GLN A 22 0.90 4.46 10.88
N PRO A 23 -0.21 5.23 10.87
CA PRO A 23 -0.63 6.02 9.72
C PRO A 23 0.29 7.20 9.36
N ASP A 24 1.16 7.62 10.28
CA ASP A 24 2.20 8.61 9.97
C ASP A 24 3.45 7.96 9.31
N THR A 25 4.40 8.80 8.88
CA THR A 25 5.69 8.36 8.31
C THR A 25 6.86 8.50 9.31
N GLN A 26 6.58 8.57 10.61
CA GLN A 26 7.61 8.73 11.65
C GLN A 26 8.36 7.43 11.93
N VAL A 27 9.58 7.50 12.43
CA VAL A 27 10.31 6.29 12.83
C VAL A 27 9.61 5.67 14.04
N GLY A 28 9.44 4.35 14.05
CA GLY A 28 8.73 3.61 15.09
C GLY A 28 9.38 2.27 15.43
N ALA A 29 8.88 1.61 16.47
CA ALA A 29 9.46 0.35 16.96
C ALA A 29 8.97 -0.91 16.24
N ALA A 30 7.83 -0.84 15.53
CA ALA A 30 7.29 -2.00 14.82
C ALA A 30 8.28 -2.47 13.74
N GLY A 31 8.54 -3.78 13.74
CA GLY A 31 9.61 -4.38 12.96
C GLY A 31 9.39 -5.87 12.76
N THR A 32 10.42 -6.67 13.03
CA THR A 32 10.46 -8.10 12.65
C THR A 32 9.38 -8.95 13.34
N ARG A 33 9.00 -8.63 14.59
CA ARG A 33 8.00 -9.39 15.34
C ARG A 33 6.60 -9.23 14.73
N GLU A 34 6.18 -7.99 14.55
CA GLU A 34 4.90 -7.65 13.94
C GLU A 34 4.83 -8.14 12.49
N LEU A 35 5.95 -8.04 11.76
CA LEU A 35 6.07 -8.59 10.42
C LEU A 35 5.83 -10.10 10.38
N ALA A 36 6.48 -10.86 11.26
CA ALA A 36 6.33 -12.32 11.31
C ALA A 36 4.91 -12.76 11.69
N GLU A 37 4.22 -11.99 12.53
CA GLU A 37 2.82 -12.22 12.89
C GLU A 37 1.89 -11.96 11.69
N ALA A 38 2.02 -10.80 11.03
CA ALA A 38 1.23 -10.45 9.85
C ALA A 38 1.48 -11.41 8.68
N ALA A 39 2.72 -11.82 8.44
CA ALA A 39 3.05 -12.78 7.39
C ALA A 39 2.38 -14.15 7.62
N ARG A 40 2.30 -14.59 8.88
CA ARG A 40 1.59 -15.83 9.23
C ARG A 40 0.09 -15.71 8.97
N GLN A 41 -0.52 -14.60 9.37
CA GLN A 41 -1.95 -14.35 9.16
C GLN A 41 -2.32 -14.38 7.67
N LEU A 42 -1.54 -13.70 6.82
CA LEU A 42 -1.75 -13.69 5.36
C LEU A 42 -1.55 -15.06 4.70
N ALA A 43 -0.70 -15.90 5.27
CA ALA A 43 -0.55 -17.28 4.80
C ALA A 43 -1.74 -18.14 5.23
N GLU A 44 -2.20 -18.00 6.48
CA GLU A 44 -3.32 -18.74 7.04
C GLU A 44 -4.67 -18.39 6.38
N ASP A 45 -4.87 -17.13 5.98
CA ASP A 45 -6.11 -16.68 5.32
C ASP A 45 -6.12 -16.89 3.80
N GLY A 46 -5.04 -17.43 3.22
CA GLY A 46 -4.91 -17.73 1.79
C GLY A 46 -4.53 -16.53 0.92
N SER A 47 -4.31 -15.34 1.49
CA SER A 47 -3.90 -14.15 0.72
C SER A 47 -2.58 -14.35 -0.04
N VAL A 48 -1.63 -15.08 0.54
CA VAL A 48 -0.35 -15.40 -0.11
C VAL A 48 -0.58 -16.20 -1.40
N ASP A 49 -1.42 -17.23 -1.36
CA ASP A 49 -1.69 -18.10 -2.51
C ASP A 49 -2.37 -17.32 -3.64
N VAL A 50 -3.33 -16.45 -3.30
CA VAL A 50 -4.00 -15.56 -4.26
C VAL A 50 -2.99 -14.65 -4.95
N VAL A 51 -2.06 -14.04 -4.21
CA VAL A 51 -1.07 -13.15 -4.81
C VAL A 51 -0.03 -13.94 -5.62
N ALA A 52 0.38 -15.12 -5.17
CA ALA A 52 1.25 -16.02 -5.94
C ALA A 52 0.64 -16.37 -7.30
N GLU A 53 -0.65 -16.73 -7.34
CA GLU A 53 -1.37 -16.96 -8.60
C GLU A 53 -1.36 -15.73 -9.50
N ARG A 54 -1.63 -14.54 -8.94
CA ARG A 54 -1.56 -13.29 -9.70
C ARG A 54 -0.15 -12.97 -10.23
N ILE A 55 0.91 -13.30 -9.49
CA ILE A 55 2.30 -13.13 -9.97
C ILE A 55 2.54 -14.05 -11.16
N ARG A 56 2.17 -15.33 -11.04
CA ARG A 56 2.31 -16.34 -12.09
C ARG A 56 1.59 -15.95 -13.37
N ASP A 57 0.37 -15.42 -13.23
CA ASP A 57 -0.46 -14.98 -14.36
C ASP A 57 -0.06 -13.60 -14.90
N GLY A 58 0.92 -12.93 -14.27
CA GLY A 58 1.42 -11.62 -14.69
C GLY A 58 0.48 -10.45 -14.35
N TYR A 59 -0.53 -10.66 -13.51
CA TYR A 59 -1.44 -9.61 -13.03
C TYR A 59 -0.84 -8.77 -11.90
N THR A 60 0.19 -9.26 -11.22
CA THR A 60 0.91 -8.58 -10.14
C THR A 60 2.41 -8.75 -10.34
N ALA A 61 3.20 -7.74 -10.02
CA ALA A 61 4.61 -7.91 -9.69
C ALA A 61 4.91 -7.27 -8.33
N VAL A 62 5.73 -7.93 -7.52
CA VAL A 62 6.07 -7.51 -6.16
C VAL A 62 7.56 -7.21 -6.08
N ALA A 63 7.91 -6.08 -5.46
CA ALA A 63 9.28 -5.71 -5.16
C ALA A 63 9.46 -5.62 -3.64
N VAL A 64 10.63 -6.08 -3.17
CA VAL A 64 11.03 -6.02 -1.77
C VAL A 64 12.43 -5.42 -1.67
N ALA A 65 12.66 -4.61 -0.65
CA ALA A 65 13.99 -4.28 -0.15
C ALA A 65 14.23 -5.05 1.14
N GLU A 66 15.28 -5.85 1.14
CA GLU A 66 15.62 -6.80 2.21
C GLU A 66 17.01 -6.48 2.79
N GLU A 67 17.17 -6.73 4.08
CA GLU A 67 18.45 -6.72 4.79
C GLU A 67 18.51 -7.93 5.71
N ASP A 68 19.58 -8.73 5.60
CA ASP A 68 19.81 -9.93 6.42
C ASP A 68 18.61 -10.91 6.51
N GLY A 69 17.91 -11.15 5.39
CA GLY A 69 16.74 -12.04 5.36
C GLY A 69 15.42 -11.38 5.79
N VAL A 70 15.43 -10.08 6.14
CA VAL A 70 14.26 -9.37 6.64
C VAL A 70 13.74 -8.38 5.62
N ALA A 71 12.49 -8.56 5.18
CA ALA A 71 11.80 -7.60 4.33
C ALA A 71 11.56 -6.28 5.09
N LEU A 72 12.20 -5.19 4.66
CA LEU A 72 12.11 -3.88 5.31
C LEU A 72 11.17 -2.92 4.60
N CYS A 73 11.03 -3.06 3.29
CA CYS A 73 10.12 -2.28 2.47
C CYS A 73 9.61 -3.15 1.34
N ALA A 74 8.34 -3.04 1.00
CA ALA A 74 7.79 -3.74 -0.14
C ALA A 74 6.68 -2.90 -0.80
N GLY A 75 6.33 -3.29 -2.01
CA GLY A 75 5.24 -2.73 -2.78
C GLY A 75 4.97 -3.58 -4.00
N GLN A 76 3.92 -3.23 -4.73
CA GLN A 76 3.49 -4.00 -5.89
C GLN A 76 3.15 -3.07 -7.04
N HIS A 77 3.16 -3.60 -8.26
CA HIS A 77 2.46 -2.98 -9.36
C HIS A 77 1.52 -3.97 -10.07
N GLN A 78 0.41 -3.44 -10.57
CA GLN A 78 -0.72 -4.21 -11.11
C GLN A 78 -0.98 -3.78 -12.57
N PRO A 79 -0.40 -4.47 -13.57
CA PRO A 79 -0.56 -4.07 -14.97
C PRO A 79 -1.93 -4.45 -15.56
N VAL A 80 -2.48 -3.54 -16.36
CA VAL A 80 -3.65 -3.76 -17.23
C VAL A 80 -3.35 -3.10 -18.59
N GLY A 81 -3.07 -3.93 -19.61
CA GLY A 81 -2.64 -3.45 -20.92
C GLY A 81 -1.37 -2.61 -20.82
N ALA A 82 -1.41 -1.36 -21.30
CA ALA A 82 -0.26 -0.45 -21.28
C ALA A 82 -0.19 0.45 -20.03
N VAL A 83 -0.98 0.16 -18.99
CA VAL A 83 -1.06 0.94 -17.76
C VAL A 83 -0.75 0.04 -16.57
N SER A 84 -0.09 0.55 -15.54
CA SER A 84 0.08 -0.14 -14.26
C SER A 84 -0.06 0.82 -13.10
N GLU A 85 -0.76 0.40 -12.05
CA GLU A 85 -0.78 1.11 -10.78
C GLU A 85 0.31 0.56 -9.87
N ILE A 86 1.03 1.42 -9.15
CA ILE A 86 1.85 1.04 -8.00
C ILE A 86 1.01 1.17 -6.73
N VAL A 87 0.93 0.09 -5.97
CA VAL A 87 0.10 -0.03 -4.76
C VAL A 87 0.89 -0.62 -3.60
N GLY A 88 0.42 -0.33 -2.38
CA GLY A 88 0.93 -0.98 -1.17
C GLY A 88 2.40 -0.73 -0.90
N VAL A 89 2.96 0.44 -1.26
CA VAL A 89 4.35 0.76 -0.93
C VAL A 89 4.44 1.11 0.55
N GLY A 90 5.01 0.20 1.34
CA GLY A 90 5.19 0.37 2.79
C GLY A 90 6.64 0.14 3.20
N THR A 91 7.13 0.92 4.16
CA THR A 91 8.42 0.69 4.83
C THR A 91 8.15 0.46 6.31
N LEU A 92 8.74 -0.61 6.87
CA LEU A 92 8.64 -0.90 8.30
C LEU A 92 9.03 0.33 9.13
N PRO A 93 8.30 0.67 10.19
CA PRO A 93 8.59 1.85 11.01
C PRO A 93 10.04 1.92 11.50
N SER A 94 10.64 0.78 11.86
CA SER A 94 12.04 0.67 12.29
C SER A 94 13.07 0.93 11.19
N ALA A 95 12.68 0.87 9.91
CA ALA A 95 13.55 1.03 8.74
C ALA A 95 13.26 2.31 7.93
N ARG A 96 12.40 3.20 8.44
CA ARG A 96 12.05 4.48 7.76
C ARG A 96 13.27 5.41 7.65
N ARG A 97 13.16 6.40 6.76
CA ARG A 97 14.20 7.42 6.46
C ARG A 97 15.51 6.86 5.87
N ARG A 98 15.49 5.64 5.33
CA ARG A 98 16.63 4.99 4.64
C ARG A 98 16.53 5.00 3.11
N GLY A 99 15.53 5.67 2.54
CA GLY A 99 15.31 5.73 1.07
C GLY A 99 14.68 4.48 0.44
N LEU A 100 14.31 3.47 1.25
CA LEU A 100 13.81 2.18 0.77
C LEU A 100 12.53 2.29 -0.07
N GLY A 101 11.56 3.13 0.34
CA GLY A 101 10.33 3.33 -0.44
C GLY A 101 10.58 3.85 -1.85
N LEU A 102 11.56 4.74 -2.04
CA LEU A 102 11.96 5.23 -3.36
C LEU A 102 12.64 4.12 -4.17
N ALA A 103 13.51 3.33 -3.54
CA ALA A 103 14.20 2.23 -4.20
C ALA A 103 13.21 1.15 -4.69
N VAL A 104 12.28 0.74 -3.83
CA VAL A 104 11.21 -0.22 -4.18
C VAL A 104 10.33 0.34 -5.29
N THR A 105 9.92 1.61 -5.21
CA THR A 105 9.10 2.23 -6.26
C THR A 105 9.84 2.31 -7.59
N ALA A 106 11.13 2.66 -7.58
CA ALA A 106 11.95 2.69 -8.79
C ALA A 106 12.08 1.28 -9.43
N ALA A 107 12.25 0.24 -8.62
CA ALA A 107 12.29 -1.14 -9.10
C ALA A 107 10.95 -1.56 -9.75
N LEU A 108 9.82 -1.20 -9.13
CA LEU A 108 8.49 -1.45 -9.68
C LEU A 108 8.25 -0.71 -11.00
N VAL A 109 8.69 0.55 -11.10
CA VAL A 109 8.62 1.31 -12.35
C VAL A 109 9.46 0.61 -13.43
N ALA A 110 10.68 0.19 -13.12
CA ALA A 110 11.56 -0.47 -14.07
C ALA A 110 10.94 -1.78 -14.60
N ASP A 111 10.47 -2.65 -13.71
CA ASP A 111 9.80 -3.92 -14.10
C ASP A 111 8.56 -3.65 -14.97
N ALA A 112 7.72 -2.68 -14.60
CA ALA A 112 6.57 -2.29 -15.42
C ALA A 112 6.98 -1.85 -16.84
N ARG A 113 8.06 -1.04 -16.96
CA ARG A 113 8.58 -0.60 -18.27
C ARG A 113 9.11 -1.75 -19.10
N GLU A 114 9.83 -2.69 -18.50
CA GLU A 114 10.32 -3.89 -19.17
C GLU A 114 9.17 -4.75 -19.71
N ARG A 115 8.03 -4.76 -19.03
CA ARG A 115 6.78 -5.39 -19.49
C ARG A 115 5.98 -4.58 -20.52
N GLY A 116 6.52 -3.47 -21.02
CA GLY A 116 5.89 -2.65 -22.05
C GLY A 116 4.83 -1.66 -21.53
N VAL A 117 4.74 -1.45 -20.21
CA VAL A 117 3.83 -0.44 -19.63
C VAL A 117 4.28 0.97 -20.05
N ARG A 118 3.33 1.76 -20.55
CA ARG A 118 3.55 3.15 -21.00
C ARG A 118 3.14 4.18 -19.95
N THR A 119 2.20 3.83 -19.08
CA THR A 119 1.74 4.71 -17.99
C THR A 119 1.84 3.98 -16.67
N VAL A 120 2.63 4.52 -15.75
CA VAL A 120 2.67 4.06 -14.35
C VAL A 120 2.11 5.17 -13.48
N PHE A 121 1.17 4.86 -12.61
CA PHE A 121 0.57 5.83 -11.69
C PHE A 121 0.46 5.24 -10.27
N LEU A 122 0.16 6.10 -9.31
CA LEU A 122 -0.13 5.75 -7.93
C LEU A 122 -1.03 6.82 -7.31
N ALA A 123 -1.73 6.47 -6.24
CA ALA A 123 -2.41 7.43 -5.37
C ALA A 123 -1.54 7.71 -4.14
N ALA A 124 -1.33 9.00 -3.83
CA ALA A 124 -0.67 9.43 -2.61
C ALA A 124 -1.72 9.98 -1.63
N ASN A 125 -1.66 9.52 -0.37
CA ASN A 125 -2.67 9.88 0.63
C ASN A 125 -2.62 11.36 1.06
N ASN A 126 -1.46 12.00 0.94
CA ASN A 126 -1.28 13.41 1.27
C ASN A 126 -0.11 14.02 0.48
N ASP A 127 0.05 15.34 0.61
CA ASP A 127 1.08 16.08 -0.12
C ASP A 127 2.51 15.73 0.31
N ASP A 128 2.71 15.31 1.56
CA ASP A 128 4.03 14.88 2.04
C ASP A 128 4.48 13.59 1.33
N VAL A 129 3.56 12.64 1.18
CA VAL A 129 3.78 11.40 0.43
C VAL A 129 3.94 11.69 -1.07
N ALA A 130 3.13 12.59 -1.63
CA ALA A 130 3.27 12.98 -3.04
C ALA A 130 4.66 13.54 -3.35
N ARG A 131 5.22 14.39 -2.47
CA ARG A 131 6.58 14.94 -2.61
C ARG A 131 7.69 13.89 -2.58
N ILE A 132 7.45 12.73 -1.99
CA ILE A 132 8.40 11.60 -2.06
C ILE A 132 8.45 11.10 -3.51
N TYR A 133 7.30 10.81 -4.11
CA TYR A 133 7.23 10.26 -5.47
C TYR A 133 7.63 11.27 -6.56
N GLU A 134 7.41 12.57 -6.35
CA GLU A 134 7.90 13.62 -7.26
C GLU A 134 9.42 13.54 -7.49
N ARG A 135 10.19 13.04 -6.51
CA ARG A 135 11.64 12.81 -6.66
C ARG A 135 11.99 11.72 -7.68
N LEU A 136 11.06 10.81 -7.97
CA LEU A 136 11.19 9.79 -9.01
C LEU A 136 10.59 10.25 -10.35
N GLY A 137 10.16 11.51 -10.46
CA GLY A 137 9.58 12.07 -11.67
C GLY A 137 8.07 11.82 -11.83
N PHE A 138 7.39 11.30 -10.80
CA PHE A 138 5.93 11.33 -10.77
C PHE A 138 5.43 12.77 -10.76
N ARG A 139 4.28 13.00 -11.39
CA ARG A 139 3.62 14.31 -11.41
C ARG A 139 2.17 14.12 -11.00
N ARG A 140 1.64 15.05 -10.21
CA ARG A 140 0.22 15.11 -9.88
C ARG A 140 -0.57 15.44 -11.14
N ILE A 141 -1.51 14.58 -11.51
CA ILE A 141 -2.34 14.74 -12.72
C ILE A 141 -3.84 14.70 -12.43
N ALA A 142 -4.25 14.20 -11.26
CA ALA A 142 -5.64 14.02 -10.87
C ALA A 142 -5.76 13.88 -9.34
N THR A 143 -7.01 13.87 -8.86
CA THR A 143 -7.40 13.59 -7.48
C THR A 143 -8.31 12.36 -7.48
N ALA A 144 -8.05 11.39 -6.60
CA ALA A 144 -8.93 10.25 -6.36
C ALA A 144 -9.84 10.53 -5.15
N LEU A 145 -11.06 9.98 -5.16
CA LEU A 145 -12.02 10.06 -4.06
C LEU A 145 -12.25 8.67 -3.47
N ILE A 146 -12.42 8.59 -2.15
CA ILE A 146 -12.73 7.35 -1.43
C ILE A 146 -14.16 7.46 -0.93
N ALA A 147 -14.99 6.47 -1.23
CA ALA A 147 -16.31 6.34 -0.65
C ALA A 147 -16.19 5.61 0.70
N GLU A 148 -16.19 6.38 1.78
CA GLU A 148 -16.20 5.81 3.13
C GLU A 148 -17.63 5.42 3.53
N PRO A 149 -17.81 4.29 4.23
CA PRO A 149 -19.10 3.97 4.82
C PRO A 149 -19.48 5.05 5.83
N VAL A 150 -20.76 5.44 5.86
CA VAL A 150 -21.28 6.34 6.89
C VAL A 150 -21.07 5.66 8.23
N GLU A 151 -20.25 6.25 9.11
CA GLU A 151 -20.15 5.78 10.49
C GLU A 151 -21.56 5.76 11.07
N ALA A 152 -22.04 4.58 11.48
CA ALA A 152 -23.34 4.49 12.13
C ALA A 152 -23.28 5.35 13.39
N ALA A 153 -23.97 6.50 13.36
CA ALA A 153 -24.09 7.38 14.51
C ALA A 153 -24.47 6.53 15.71
N GLY A 154 -23.59 6.53 16.72
CA GLY A 154 -23.71 5.67 17.89
C GLY A 154 -25.10 5.73 18.49
N ALA A 155 -25.66 4.56 18.74
CA ALA A 155 -26.80 4.40 19.61
C ALA A 155 -26.47 4.99 20.99
N GLY A 156 -27.09 6.12 21.32
CA GLY A 156 -27.18 6.64 22.68
C GLY A 156 -26.72 8.07 22.88
N GLU A 157 -27.53 9.04 22.48
CA GLU A 157 -27.95 10.11 23.41
C GLU A 157 -29.45 10.36 23.19
N THR A 158 -30.22 10.03 24.21
CA THR A 158 -31.65 10.28 24.31
C THR A 158 -31.93 11.76 24.50
N GLY A 159 -32.72 12.33 23.57
CA GLY A 159 -33.63 13.45 23.83
C GLY A 159 -33.07 14.84 23.61
N GLU A 160 -33.56 15.53 22.56
CA GLU A 160 -34.51 16.64 22.76
C GLU A 160 -35.31 16.86 21.47
N ALA A 161 -36.55 17.32 21.65
CA ALA A 161 -37.62 17.32 20.66
C ALA A 161 -37.50 18.38 19.57
N ALA A 162 -38.28 18.14 18.52
CA ALA A 162 -38.52 18.93 17.32
C ALA A 162 -38.59 20.46 17.49
N GLU A 163 -38.08 21.17 16.49
CA GLU A 163 -38.72 22.40 16.00
C GLU A 163 -38.67 22.45 14.48
N ALA A 164 -39.85 22.59 13.88
CA ALA A 164 -40.06 22.73 12.44
C ALA A 164 -39.70 24.16 12.00
N VAL A 165 -39.03 24.29 10.86
CA VAL A 165 -38.85 25.58 10.18
C VAL A 165 -39.56 25.50 8.83
N GLU A 166 -40.59 26.33 8.68
CA GLU A 166 -41.36 26.53 7.44
C GLU A 166 -40.51 27.17 6.33
N PRO A 167 -40.87 26.97 5.05
CA PRO A 167 -40.13 27.55 3.93
C PRO A 167 -40.51 29.02 3.72
N ALA A 168 -39.50 29.85 3.43
CA ALA A 168 -39.69 31.19 2.91
C ALA A 168 -39.44 31.19 1.39
N GLU A 169 -40.53 31.45 0.67
CA GLU A 169 -40.75 32.00 -0.69
C GLU A 169 -39.90 31.55 -1.90
#